data_AF-A0A6I3G1K2-F1
#
_entry.id   AF-A0A6I3G1K2-F1
#
_cell.length_a   1.000
_cell.length_b   1.000
_cell.length_c   1.000
_cell.angle_alpha   90.00
_cell.angle_beta   90.00
_cell.angle_gamma   90.00
#
_symmetry.space_group_name_H-M   'P 1'
#
loop_
_entity.id
_entity.type
_entity.pdbx_description
1 polymer ?
#
loop_
_entity_poly.entity_id
_entity_poly.type
_entity_poly.pdbx_seq_one_letter_code
_entity_poly.pdbx_strand_id
1 'polypeptide(L)'
;MKIRTWIKRTPVGRLVWRVIIGAIGGLVTVFGAIALVGPGPGILIVLAGLGILATEFAWAARVMVHTRTYAQKAADKAGIPKWAQFALVAVGAVISILVILFLHSAGKI
;
A
#
# COMPACT_ATOMS: atom_id res chain seq x y z
N MET A 1 13.05 -2.84 -16.92
CA MET A 1 11.91 -3.73 -16.59
C MET A 1 11.02 -3.92 -17.83
N LYS A 2 11.29 -4.95 -18.65
CA LYS A 2 10.76 -5.10 -20.04
C LYS A 2 9.54 -6.04 -20.17
N ILE A 3 8.92 -6.44 -19.05
CA ILE A 3 7.84 -7.43 -19.01
C ILE A 3 6.46 -6.80 -19.28
N ARG A 4 6.26 -5.52 -18.92
CA ARG A 4 4.95 -4.84 -19.00
C ARG A 4 4.46 -4.59 -20.43
N THR A 5 5.36 -4.52 -21.41
CA THR A 5 5.01 -4.11 -22.79
C THR A 5 4.56 -5.27 -23.69
N TRP A 6 4.96 -6.50 -23.37
CA TRP A 6 4.61 -7.67 -24.19
C TRP A 6 3.16 -8.16 -23.97
N ILE A 7 2.64 -8.05 -22.75
CA ILE A 7 1.31 -8.56 -22.38
C ILE A 7 0.18 -7.59 -22.79
N LYS A 8 0.46 -6.29 -22.98
CA LYS A 8 -0.57 -5.28 -23.31
C LYS A 8 -0.91 -5.16 -24.80
N ARG A 9 -0.45 -6.08 -25.66
CA ARG A 9 -0.74 -6.08 -27.11
C ARG A 9 -2.19 -6.42 -27.47
N THR A 10 -2.91 -7.13 -26.62
CA THR A 10 -4.33 -7.48 -26.85
C THR A 10 -5.25 -6.86 -25.79
N PRO A 11 -6.48 -6.47 -26.14
CA PRO A 11 -7.46 -5.91 -25.20
C PRO A 11 -7.76 -6.87 -24.04
N VAL A 12 -7.73 -8.18 -24.30
CA VAL A 12 -7.92 -9.24 -23.29
C VAL A 12 -6.75 -9.28 -22.29
N GLY A 13 -5.49 -9.22 -22.74
CA GLY A 13 -4.32 -9.23 -21.85
C GLY A 13 -4.29 -8.03 -20.90
N ARG A 14 -4.75 -6.86 -21.35
CA ARG A 14 -4.92 -5.66 -20.50
C ARG A 14 -6.00 -5.86 -19.44
N LEU A 15 -7.12 -6.48 -19.79
CA LEU A 15 -8.21 -6.75 -18.86
C LEU A 15 -7.78 -7.76 -17.78
N VAL A 16 -7.17 -8.87 -18.17
CA VAL A 16 -6.64 -9.89 -17.26
C VAL A 16 -5.64 -9.27 -16.28
N TRP A 17 -4.70 -8.48 -16.78
CA TRP A 17 -3.71 -7.78 -15.95
C TRP A 17 -4.35 -6.84 -14.92
N ARG A 18 -5.36 -6.06 -15.36
CA ARG A 18 -6.11 -5.15 -14.48
C ARG A 18 -6.92 -5.90 -13.42
N VAL A 19 -7.50 -7.06 -13.77
CA VAL A 19 -8.21 -7.93 -12.81
C VAL A 19 -7.26 -8.51 -11.78
N ILE A 20 -6.10 -9.02 -12.20
CA ILE A 20 -5.07 -9.57 -11.28
C ILE A 20 -4.61 -8.50 -10.29
N ILE A 21 -4.26 -7.31 -10.77
CA ILE A 21 -3.83 -6.20 -9.91
C ILE A 21 -4.98 -5.73 -9.00
N GLY A 22 -6.21 -5.70 -9.53
CA GLY A 22 -7.40 -5.38 -8.75
C GLY A 22 -7.64 -6.38 -7.62
N ALA A 23 -7.50 -7.67 -7.89
CA ALA A 23 -7.66 -8.73 -6.91
C ALA A 23 -6.56 -8.68 -5.83
N ILE A 24 -5.29 -8.63 -6.24
CA ILE A 24 -4.15 -8.57 -5.30
C ILE A 24 -4.24 -7.30 -4.45
N GLY A 25 -4.36 -6.15 -5.10
CA GLY A 25 -4.45 -4.88 -4.40
C GLY A 25 -5.68 -4.81 -3.50
N GLY A 26 -6.83 -5.31 -3.96
CA GLY A 26 -8.07 -5.35 -3.20
C GLY A 26 -7.95 -6.21 -1.95
N LEU A 27 -7.41 -7.42 -2.08
CA LEU A 27 -7.15 -8.32 -0.95
C LEU A 27 -6.25 -7.66 0.09
N VAL A 28 -5.10 -7.09 -0.33
CA VAL A 28 -4.18 -6.41 0.59
C VAL A 28 -4.87 -5.25 1.31
N THR A 29 -5.70 -4.47 0.60
CA THR A 29 -6.45 -3.36 1.18
C THR A 29 -7.47 -3.85 2.23
N VAL A 30 -8.21 -4.93 1.94
CA VAL A 30 -9.18 -5.52 2.87
C VAL A 30 -8.49 -6.09 4.11
N PHE A 31 -7.39 -6.82 3.94
CA PHE A 31 -6.60 -7.32 5.06
C PHE A 31 -6.07 -6.17 5.93
N GLY A 32 -5.59 -5.09 5.32
CA GLY A 32 -5.18 -3.89 6.05
C GLY A 32 -6.33 -3.25 6.83
N ALA A 33 -7.54 -3.23 6.25
CA ALA A 33 -8.74 -2.73 6.90
C ALA A 33 -9.19 -3.60 8.09
N ILE A 34 -8.98 -4.93 8.02
CA ILE A 34 -9.20 -5.82 9.16
C ILE A 34 -8.12 -5.58 10.22
N ALA A 35 -6.86 -5.42 9.81
CA ALA A 35 -5.74 -5.14 10.70
C ALA A 35 -5.85 -3.80 11.44
N LEU A 36 -6.72 -2.88 11.00
CA LEU A 36 -7.09 -1.65 11.71
C LEU A 36 -7.86 -1.91 13.01
N VAL A 37 -8.56 -3.04 13.12
CA VAL A 37 -9.27 -3.44 14.35
C VAL A 37 -8.28 -3.87 15.44
N GLY A 38 -7.14 -4.45 15.05
CA GLY A 38 -6.08 -4.82 15.98
C GLY A 38 -5.13 -3.65 16.28
N PRO A 39 -4.37 -3.71 17.39
CA PRO A 39 -3.31 -2.74 17.72
C PRO A 39 -2.06 -2.92 16.82
N GLY A 40 -2.26 -3.00 15.51
CA GLY A 40 -1.24 -3.23 14.50
C GLY A 40 -1.21 -2.11 13.44
N PRO A 41 -0.21 -2.13 12.53
CA PRO A 41 -0.02 -1.11 11.51
C PRO A 41 -0.99 -1.24 10.33
N GLY A 42 -2.30 -1.36 10.59
CA GLY A 42 -3.33 -1.57 9.56
C GLY A 42 -3.35 -0.47 8.50
N ILE A 43 -3.16 0.80 8.90
CA ILE A 43 -3.03 1.93 7.95
C ILE A 43 -1.92 1.72 6.93
N LEU A 44 -0.75 1.22 7.33
CA LEU A 44 0.37 1.04 6.41
C LEU A 44 0.04 -0.03 5.36
N ILE A 45 -0.66 -1.09 5.78
CA ILE A 45 -1.09 -2.18 4.90
C ILE A 45 -2.17 -1.69 3.91
N VAL A 46 -3.14 -0.89 4.39
CA VAL A 46 -4.15 -0.27 3.52
C VAL A 46 -3.50 0.63 2.47
N LEU A 47 -2.54 1.47 2.87
CA LEU A 47 -1.82 2.34 1.94
C LEU A 47 -0.98 1.54 0.94
N ALA A 48 -0.36 0.43 1.36
CA ALA A 48 0.35 -0.47 0.45
C ALA A 48 -0.61 -1.09 -0.58
N GLY A 49 -1.78 -1.56 -0.13
CA GLY A 49 -2.83 -2.09 -1.00
C GLY A 49 -3.31 -1.07 -2.02
N LEU A 50 -3.67 0.14 -1.57
CA LEU A 50 -4.03 1.25 -2.46
C LEU A 50 -2.91 1.62 -3.44
N GLY A 51 -1.64 1.42 -3.06
CA GLY A 51 -0.48 1.63 -3.92
C GLY A 51 -0.42 0.65 -5.08
N ILE A 52 -0.75 -0.61 -4.80
CA ILE A 52 -0.89 -1.63 -5.82
C ILE A 52 -2.06 -1.27 -6.76
N LEU A 53 -3.23 -0.91 -6.22
CA LEU A 53 -4.37 -0.49 -7.07
C LEU A 53 -4.04 0.74 -7.91
N ALA A 54 -3.29 1.72 -7.36
CA ALA A 54 -2.95 2.95 -8.07
C ALA A 54 -2.16 2.71 -9.37
N THR A 55 -1.55 1.54 -9.54
CA THR A 55 -0.80 1.20 -10.76
C THR A 55 -1.69 0.99 -11.99
N GLU A 56 -2.95 0.56 -11.83
CA GLU A 56 -3.89 0.34 -12.94
C GLU A 56 -5.23 1.07 -12.75
N PHE A 57 -5.53 1.57 -11.55
CA PHE A 57 -6.79 2.24 -11.22
C PHE A 57 -6.55 3.71 -10.84
N ALA A 58 -7.01 4.61 -11.71
CA ALA A 58 -6.85 6.06 -11.53
C ALA A 58 -7.53 6.62 -10.27
N TRP A 59 -8.61 5.98 -9.79
CA TRP A 59 -9.27 6.40 -8.55
C TRP A 59 -8.35 6.18 -7.34
N ALA A 60 -7.65 5.05 -7.27
CA ALA A 60 -6.74 4.74 -6.17
C ALA A 60 -5.53 5.69 -6.17
N ALA A 61 -5.02 6.03 -7.36
CA ALA A 61 -3.98 7.05 -7.50
C ALA A 61 -4.44 8.43 -6.97
N ARG A 62 -5.68 8.84 -7.28
CA ARG A 62 -6.26 10.10 -6.76
C ARG A 62 -6.36 10.11 -5.24
N VAL A 63 -6.82 9.00 -4.64
CA VAL A 63 -6.88 8.85 -3.18
C VAL A 63 -5.48 9.04 -2.59
N MET A 64 -4.47 8.38 -3.17
CA MET A 64 -3.10 8.45 -2.69
C MET A 64 -2.52 9.88 -2.71
N VAL A 65 -2.80 10.64 -3.77
CA VAL A 65 -2.37 12.04 -3.90
C VAL A 65 -3.04 12.91 -2.85
N HIS A 66 -4.33 12.69 -2.58
CA HIS A 66 -5.04 13.36 -1.48
C HIS A 66 -4.37 13.02 -0.14
N THR A 67 -4.19 11.74 0.19
CA THR A 67 -3.57 11.33 1.45
C THR A 67 -2.17 11.91 1.62
N ARG A 68 -1.36 11.91 0.56
CA ARG A 68 -0.02 12.50 0.57
C ARG A 68 -0.07 14.01 0.82
N THR A 69 -0.96 14.74 0.17
CA THR A 69 -1.07 16.20 0.36
C THR A 69 -1.53 16.56 1.76
N TYR A 70 -2.44 15.81 2.37
CA TYR A 70 -2.79 15.97 3.79
C TYR A 70 -1.61 15.64 4.71
N ALA A 71 -0.91 14.53 4.47
CA ALA A 71 0.24 14.13 5.26
C ALA A 71 1.38 15.16 5.21
N GLN A 72 1.67 15.71 4.03
CA GLN A 72 2.66 16.77 3.86
C GLN A 72 2.23 18.05 4.59
N LYS A 73 0.97 18.50 4.42
CA LYS A 73 0.45 19.67 5.17
C LYS A 73 0.53 19.48 6.68
N ALA A 74 0.29 18.28 7.18
CA ALA A 74 0.42 17.96 8.60
C ALA A 74 1.89 17.96 9.06
N ALA A 75 2.78 17.37 8.28
CA ALA A 75 4.22 17.33 8.57
C ALA A 75 4.85 18.73 8.53
N ASP A 76 4.47 19.56 7.56
CA ASP A 76 4.95 20.95 7.42
C ASP A 76 4.48 21.80 8.62
N LYS A 77 3.23 21.64 9.05
CA LYS A 77 2.70 22.30 10.26
C LYS A 77 3.41 21.84 11.53
N ALA A 78 3.84 20.59 11.59
CA ALA A 78 4.56 20.03 12.73
C ALA A 78 6.07 20.33 12.69
N GLY A 79 6.57 21.02 11.65
CA GLY A 79 7.99 21.35 11.50
C GLY A 79 8.90 20.11 11.33
N ILE A 80 8.36 18.99 10.87
CA ILE A 80 9.10 17.72 10.81
C ILE A 80 10.05 17.75 9.62
N PRO A 81 11.37 17.60 9.82
CA PRO A 81 12.33 17.60 8.73
C PRO A 81 12.21 16.32 7.88
N LYS A 82 12.44 16.43 6.56
CA LYS A 82 12.21 15.34 5.59
C LYS A 82 12.93 14.03 5.93
N TRP A 83 14.13 14.09 6.52
CA TRP A 83 14.89 12.91 6.93
C TRP A 83 14.18 12.12 8.04
N ALA A 84 13.55 12.82 9.00
CA ALA A 84 12.76 12.20 10.06
C ALA A 84 11.47 11.58 9.52
N GLN A 85 10.86 12.20 8.51
CA GLN A 85 9.70 11.62 7.82
C GLN A 85 10.05 10.29 7.14
N PHE A 86 11.18 10.21 6.42
CA PHE A 86 11.64 8.95 5.82
C PHE A 86 11.99 7.91 6.88
N ALA A 87 12.61 8.32 7.99
CA ALA A 87 12.90 7.43 9.12
C ALA A 87 11.62 6.83 9.72
N LEU A 88 10.57 7.63 9.93
CA LEU A 88 9.28 7.14 10.42
C LEU A 88 8.62 6.14 9.46
N VAL A 89 8.69 6.39 8.16
CA VAL A 89 8.19 5.45 7.14
C VAL A 89 8.99 4.15 7.15
N ALA A 90 10.31 4.23 7.23
CA ALA A 90 11.19 3.07 7.29
C ALA A 90 10.96 2.24 8.57
N VAL A 91 10.86 2.90 9.73
CA VAL A 91 10.55 2.26 11.01
C VAL A 91 9.18 1.60 10.96
N GLY A 92 8.16 2.29 10.44
CA GLY A 92 6.83 1.70 10.24
C GLY A 92 6.85 0.48 9.32
N ALA A 93 7.64 0.50 8.24
CA ALA A 93 7.80 -0.63 7.34
C ALA A 93 8.49 -1.82 8.02
N VAL A 94 9.55 -1.59 8.80
CA VAL A 94 10.25 -2.63 9.57
C VAL A 94 9.33 -3.24 10.63
N ILE A 95 8.60 -2.41 11.38
CA ILE A 95 7.62 -2.88 12.37
C ILE A 95 6.53 -3.71 11.69
N SER A 96 6.05 -3.31 10.51
CA SER A 96 5.08 -4.09 9.74
C SER A 96 5.61 -5.48 9.38
N ILE A 97 6.86 -5.57 8.88
CA ILE A 97 7.50 -6.85 8.58
C ILE A 97 7.61 -7.72 9.85
N LEU A 98 8.03 -7.14 10.98
CA LEU A 98 8.15 -7.85 12.25
C LEU A 98 6.80 -8.36 12.77
N VAL A 99 5.73 -7.56 12.65
CA VAL A 99 4.38 -7.97 13.05
C VAL A 99 3.87 -9.12 12.17
N ILE A 100 4.10 -9.07 10.86
CA ILE A 100 3.74 -10.17 9.95
C ILE A 100 4.49 -11.46 10.33
N LEU A 101 5.80 -11.36 10.59
CA LEU A 101 6.61 -12.49 11.03
C LEU A 101 6.16 -13.03 12.39
N PHE A 102 5.78 -12.14 13.32
CA PHE A 102 5.26 -12.54 14.62
C PHE A 102 3.91 -13.25 14.51
N LEU A 103 2.98 -12.74 13.69
CA LEU A 103 1.69 -13.39 13.45
C LEU A 103 1.84 -14.76 12.78
N HIS A 104 2.79 -14.90 11.86
CA HIS A 104 3.14 -16.18 11.24
C HIS A 104 3.81 -17.14 12.24
N SER A 105 4.72 -16.64 13.08
CA SER A 105 5.43 -17.43 14.10
C SER A 105 4.53 -17.86 15.25
N ALA A 106 3.51 -17.06 15.59
CA ALA A 106 2.53 -17.35 16.63
C ALA A 106 1.54 -18.48 16.28
N GLY A 107 1.68 -19.12 15.10
CA GLY A 107 0.93 -20.34 14.75
C GLY A 107 -0.60 -20.16 14.73
N LYS A 108 -1.09 -18.95 14.44
CA LYS A 108 -2.52 -18.64 14.28
C LYS A 108 -2.95 -18.56 12.82
N ILE A 109 -2.36 -19.41 11.98
CA ILE A 109 -2.88 -19.78 10.66
C ILE A 109 -2.57 -21.26 10.46
#